data_AF-A0A950WAL1-F1
#
_entry.id   AF-A0A950WAL1-F1
#
_cell.length_a   1.000
_cell.length_b   1.000
_cell.length_c   1.000
_cell.angle_alpha   90.00
_cell.angle_beta   90.00
_cell.angle_gamma   90.00
#
_symmetry.space_group_name_H-M   'P 1'
#
loop_
_entity.id
_entity.type
_entity.pdbx_description
1 polymer ?
#
loop_
_entity_poly.entity_id
_entity_poly.type
_entity_poly.pdbx_seq_one_letter_code
_entity_poly.pdbx_strand_id
1 'polypeptide(L)'
;MKRFGLLLVPLLLLSPAGAWATQQGQTTLRNFKTMDVCARQAQTAYPDFNADSNAKRDAKLKECLKVYGLPPREPLAQPGAR
;
A
#
# COMPACT_ATOMS: atom_id res chain seq x y z
N MET A 1 -10.37 54.66 20.12
CA MET A 1 -9.90 53.26 20.17
C MET A 1 -10.98 52.36 19.58
N LYS A 2 -10.88 51.93 18.31
CA LYS A 2 -11.75 50.92 17.63
C LYS A 2 -11.38 50.89 16.14
N ARG A 3 -10.22 50.33 15.77
CA ARG A 3 -9.81 50.16 14.35
C ARG A 3 -9.19 48.79 14.03
N PHE A 4 -9.13 47.87 14.99
CA PHE A 4 -8.48 46.56 14.80
C PHE A 4 -9.41 45.43 14.34
N GLY A 5 -10.70 45.70 14.10
CA GLY A 5 -11.70 44.66 13.81
C GLY A 5 -11.73 44.14 12.36
N LEU A 6 -11.02 44.77 11.42
CA LEU A 6 -11.17 44.46 9.98
C LEU A 6 -10.09 43.55 9.38
N LEU A 7 -9.06 43.16 10.15
CA LEU A 7 -7.93 42.36 9.63
C LEU A 7 -8.08 40.84 9.83
N LEU A 8 -9.14 40.37 10.52
CA LEU A 8 -9.34 38.94 10.79
C LEU A 8 -10.17 38.19 9.73
N VAL A 9 -10.85 38.91 8.83
CA VAL A 9 -11.72 38.32 7.80
C VAL A 9 -10.96 37.62 6.65
N PRO A 10 -9.78 38.08 6.16
CA PRO A 10 -9.14 37.42 5.02
C PRO A 10 -8.45 36.10 5.40
N LEU A 11 -8.22 35.81 6.69
CA LEU A 11 -7.50 34.59 7.10
C LEU A 11 -8.34 33.32 7.03
N LEU A 12 -9.68 33.42 7.04
CA LEU A 12 -10.58 32.26 6.99
C LEU A 12 -10.75 31.68 5.57
N LEU A 13 -10.39 32.45 4.54
CA LEU A 13 -10.42 32.00 3.14
C LEU A 13 -9.22 31.12 2.75
N LEU A 14 -8.20 31.02 3.60
CA LEU A 14 -7.07 30.09 3.43
C LEU A 14 -7.30 28.73 4.09
N SER A 15 -8.55 28.33 4.28
CA SER A 15 -8.84 26.97 4.72
C SER A 15 -8.47 26.01 3.59
N PRO A 16 -7.46 25.12 3.74
CA PRO A 16 -7.20 24.11 2.73
C PRO A 16 -8.45 23.26 2.64
N ALA A 17 -9.16 23.34 1.52
CA ALA A 17 -10.22 22.40 1.21
C ALA A 17 -9.64 21.01 1.44
N GLY A 18 -10.24 20.24 2.35
CA GLY A 18 -9.67 18.98 2.81
C GLY A 18 -9.26 18.14 1.60
N ALA A 19 -8.04 17.58 1.62
CA ALA A 19 -7.65 16.60 0.64
C ALA A 19 -8.39 15.30 0.94
N TRP A 20 -9.60 15.15 0.40
CA TRP A 20 -10.35 13.90 0.52
C TRP A 20 -9.69 12.88 -0.40
N ALA A 21 -9.30 11.73 0.15
CA ALA A 21 -8.77 10.63 -0.64
C ALA A 21 -9.81 10.24 -1.68
N THR A 22 -9.45 10.41 -2.95
CA THR A 22 -10.32 10.06 -4.08
C THR A 22 -10.74 8.60 -3.98
N GLN A 23 -11.89 8.23 -4.55
CA GLN A 23 -12.35 6.84 -4.56
C GLN A 23 -11.31 5.90 -5.19
N GLN A 24 -10.61 6.37 -6.22
CA GLN A 24 -9.47 5.67 -6.82
C GLN A 24 -8.34 5.48 -5.80
N GLY A 25 -7.95 6.54 -5.08
CA GLY A 25 -6.93 6.46 -4.02
C GLY A 25 -7.29 5.46 -2.92
N GLN A 26 -8.54 5.45 -2.47
CA GLN A 26 -9.00 4.47 -1.48
C GLN A 26 -8.96 3.03 -2.00
N THR A 27 -9.31 2.82 -3.28
CA THR A 27 -9.24 1.51 -3.93
C THR A 27 -7.79 1.02 -4.02
N THR A 28 -6.88 1.90 -4.43
CA THR A 28 -5.45 1.62 -4.46
C THR A 28 -4.90 1.24 -3.09
N LEU A 29 -5.26 1.98 -2.03
CA LEU A 29 -4.84 1.65 -0.66
C LEU A 29 -5.37 0.30 -0.18
N ARG A 30 -6.62 -0.04 -0.51
CA ARG A 30 -7.18 -1.37 -0.19
C ARG A 30 -6.43 -2.47 -0.92
N ASN A 31 -6.12 -2.28 -2.21
CA ASN A 31 -5.37 -3.27 -2.99
C ASN A 31 -3.97 -3.49 -2.40
N PHE A 32 -3.24 -2.41 -2.06
CA PHE A 32 -1.94 -2.53 -1.40
C PHE A 32 -2.02 -3.30 -0.09
N LYS A 33 -3.00 -3.00 0.75
CA LYS A 33 -3.22 -3.73 2.01
C LYS A 33 -3.46 -5.22 1.77
N THR A 34 -4.26 -5.57 0.76
CA THR A 34 -4.51 -6.98 0.40
C THR A 34 -3.23 -7.65 -0.09
N MET A 35 -2.40 -6.97 -0.88
CA MET A 35 -1.09 -7.50 -1.31
C MET A 35 -0.16 -7.78 -0.13
N ASP A 36 -0.15 -6.92 0.88
CA ASP A 36 0.67 -7.11 2.09
C ASP A 36 0.18 -8.27 2.94
N VAL A 37 -1.14 -8.46 3.04
CA VAL A 37 -1.73 -9.64 3.68
C VAL A 37 -1.31 -10.92 2.96
N CYS A 38 -1.37 -10.95 1.63
CA CYS A 38 -0.91 -12.11 0.85
C CYS A 38 0.58 -12.41 1.09
N ALA A 39 1.44 -11.39 1.14
CA ALA A 39 2.86 -11.55 1.42
C ALA A 39 3.09 -12.12 2.84
N ARG A 40 2.38 -11.61 3.84
CA ARG A 40 2.46 -12.12 5.22
C ARG A 40 1.99 -13.56 5.33
N GLN A 41 0.90 -13.93 4.64
CA GLN A 41 0.40 -15.31 4.61
C GLN A 41 1.43 -16.26 4.00
N ALA A 42 2.03 -15.88 2.87
CA ALA A 42 3.10 -16.65 2.24
C ALA A 42 4.30 -16.82 3.19
N GLN A 43 4.76 -15.75 3.82
CA GLN A 43 5.88 -15.80 4.78
C GLN A 43 5.57 -16.65 6.01
N THR A 44 4.34 -16.59 6.53
CA THR A 44 3.93 -17.38 7.69
C THR A 44 3.84 -18.86 7.34
N ALA A 45 3.41 -19.20 6.12
CA ALA A 45 3.31 -20.59 5.66
C ALA A 45 4.69 -21.22 5.38
N TYR A 46 5.66 -20.43 4.93
CA TYR A 46 7.01 -20.90 4.60
C TYR A 46 8.05 -19.93 5.18
N PRO A 47 8.35 -20.01 6.50
CA PRO A 47 9.15 -19.03 7.20
C PRO A 47 10.65 -19.11 6.88
N ASP A 48 11.13 -20.25 6.39
CA ASP A 48 12.56 -20.49 6.21
C ASP A 48 13.15 -19.73 5.02
N PHE A 49 14.37 -19.22 5.17
CA PHE A 49 15.06 -18.46 4.13
C PHE A 49 15.95 -19.36 3.27
N ASN A 50 15.37 -20.40 2.67
CA ASN A 50 16.03 -21.29 1.72
C ASN A 50 15.32 -21.31 0.36
N ALA A 51 15.99 -21.82 -0.67
CA ALA A 51 15.49 -21.74 -2.05
C ALA A 51 14.12 -22.43 -2.25
N ASP A 52 13.91 -23.60 -1.65
CA ASP A 52 12.64 -24.34 -1.71
C ASP A 52 11.50 -23.55 -1.04
N SER A 53 11.75 -23.01 0.15
CA SER A 53 10.78 -22.19 0.88
C SER A 53 10.48 -20.89 0.16
N ASN A 54 11.47 -20.26 -0.48
CA ASN A 54 11.27 -19.07 -1.31
C ASN A 54 10.33 -19.38 -2.48
N ALA A 55 10.58 -20.48 -3.22
CA ALA A 55 9.73 -20.89 -4.34
C ALA A 55 8.28 -21.17 -3.88
N LYS A 56 8.12 -21.80 -2.71
CA LYS A 56 6.81 -22.06 -2.10
C LYS A 56 6.10 -20.77 -1.67
N ARG A 57 6.83 -19.78 -1.14
CA ARG A 57 6.27 -18.45 -0.83
C ARG A 57 5.77 -17.75 -2.08
N ASP A 58 6.56 -17.76 -3.15
CA ASP A 58 6.18 -17.11 -4.40
C ASP A 58 4.93 -17.76 -5.01
N ALA A 59 4.85 -19.09 -4.97
CA ALA A 59 3.65 -19.82 -5.39
C ALA A 59 2.42 -19.43 -4.55
N LYS A 60 2.56 -19.37 -3.22
CA LYS A 60 1.46 -19.02 -2.30
C LYS A 60 1.01 -17.58 -2.44
N LEU A 61 1.97 -16.67 -2.63
CA LEU A 61 1.70 -15.26 -2.92
C LEU A 61 0.90 -15.14 -4.21
N LYS A 62 1.33 -15.80 -5.29
CA LYS A 62 0.65 -15.80 -6.59
C LYS A 62 -0.78 -16.35 -6.50
N GLU A 63 -0.99 -17.42 -5.76
CA GLU A 63 -2.32 -17.99 -5.49
C GLU A 63 -3.22 -16.96 -4.79
N CYS A 64 -2.73 -16.35 -3.71
CA CYS A 64 -3.49 -15.36 -2.95
C CYS A 64 -3.86 -14.15 -3.81
N LEU A 65 -2.91 -13.58 -4.55
CA LEU A 65 -3.16 -12.43 -5.43
C LEU A 65 -4.21 -12.75 -6.51
N LYS A 66 -4.18 -13.96 -7.07
CA LYS A 66 -5.17 -14.43 -8.06
C LYS A 66 -6.59 -14.45 -7.48
N VAL A 67 -6.78 -14.88 -6.23
CA VAL A 67 -8.10 -14.90 -5.56
C VAL A 67 -8.69 -13.50 -5.47
N TYR A 68 -7.86 -12.48 -5.26
CA TYR A 68 -8.29 -11.08 -5.16
C TYR A 68 -8.27 -10.33 -6.49
N GLY A 69 -7.96 -10.99 -7.62
CA GLY A 69 -7.85 -10.35 -8.93
C GLY A 69 -6.73 -9.30 -9.00
N LEU A 70 -5.70 -9.43 -8.16
CA LEU A 70 -4.57 -8.51 -8.09
C LEU A 70 -3.44 -8.96 -9.02
N PRO A 71 -2.64 -8.02 -9.55
CA PRO A 71 -1.54 -8.36 -10.44
C PRO A 71 -0.51 -9.26 -9.71
N PRO A 72 0.08 -10.24 -10.42
CA PRO A 72 1.17 -11.03 -9.85
C PRO A 72 2.37 -10.12 -9.53
N ARG A 73 3.11 -10.43 -8.47
CA ARG A 73 4.42 -9.80 -8.26
C ARG A 73 5.43 -10.36 -9.26
N GLU A 74 6.32 -9.50 -9.71
CA GLU A 74 7.52 -9.91 -10.46
C GLU A 74 8.33 -10.90 -9.63
N PRO A 75 8.98 -11.91 -10.27
CA PRO A 75 9.88 -12.80 -9.59
C PRO A 75 10.95 -12.01 -8.83
N LEU A 76 11.25 -12.42 -7.59
CA LEU A 76 12.40 -11.86 -6.87
C LEU A 76 13.64 -12.06 -7.74
N ALA A 77 14.40 -10.99 -7.98
CA ALA A 77 15.65 -11.08 -8.73
C ALA A 77 16.49 -12.21 -8.14
N GLN A 78 16.89 -13.16 -8.99
CA GLN A 78 17.76 -14.24 -8.56
C GLN A 78 19.01 -13.61 -7.95
N PRO A 79 19.49 -14.07 -6.78
CA PRO A 79 20.73 -13.56 -6.23
C PRO A 79 21.81 -13.78 -7.29
N GLY A 80 22.29 -12.71 -7.90
CA GLY A 80 23.40 -12.79 -8.84
C GLY A 80 24.55 -13.49 -8.13
N ALA A 81 25.20 -14.43 -8.82
CA ALA A 81 26.45 -15.02 -8.35
C ALA A 81 27.42 -13.87 -8.06
N ARG A 82 27.69 -13.64 -6.76
CA ARG A 82 28.84 -12.84 -6.34
C ARG A 82 30.07 -13.73 -6.34
#